data_AF-A0A258AN06-F1
#
_entry.id   AF-A0A258AN06-F1
#
_cell.length_a   1.000
_cell.length_b   1.000
_cell.length_c   1.000
_cell.angle_alpha   90.00
_cell.angle_beta   90.00
_cell.angle_gamma   90.00
#
_symmetry.space_group_name_H-M   'P 1'
#
loop_
_entity.id
_entity.type
_entity.pdbx_description
1 polymer ?
#
loop_
_entity_poly.entity_id
_entity_poly.type
_entity_poly.pdbx_seq_one_letter_code
_entity_poly.pdbx_strand_id
1 'polypeptide(L)'
;MESLIASAAADPAFSGFQLQSYGSLVLPDHPIRFGFQVDIVPDNCPTRILFGLVSRDPVNGGQAKTKGFAVQVDLEMREVWDALNSSGLVGWVEHPRGLAGFTDEEPLLLGWEIEYHGQALIPKLIVADQQWLYPAIQCPHPIVMETVIGWEGEWDRDPRSTFLHPALWREQLPMHSAQQPEAMAA
;
A
#
# COMPACT_ATOMS: atom_id res chain seq x y z
N MET A 1 -6.83 -22.04 0.18
CA MET A 1 -5.82 -20.96 0.13
C MET A 1 -6.14 -20.09 1.32
N GLU A 2 -5.34 -20.16 2.38
CA GLU A 2 -5.53 -19.27 3.54
C GLU A 2 -5.35 -17.82 3.07
N SER A 3 -6.22 -16.92 3.53
CA SER A 3 -6.10 -15.49 3.21
C SER A 3 -4.78 -14.96 3.79
N LEU A 4 -3.96 -14.28 2.98
CA LEU A 4 -2.68 -13.76 3.49
C LEU A 4 -2.89 -12.69 4.56
N ILE A 5 -4.10 -12.09 4.66
CA ILE A 5 -4.50 -11.18 5.75
C ILE A 5 -4.52 -11.88 7.10
N ALA A 6 -5.10 -13.08 7.18
CA ALA A 6 -5.19 -13.83 8.43
C ALA A 6 -3.79 -14.15 8.96
N SER A 7 -2.86 -14.41 8.04
CA SER A 7 -1.46 -14.51 8.36
C SER A 7 -0.85 -13.14 8.69
N ALA A 8 -1.12 -12.09 7.90
CA ALA A 8 -0.63 -10.72 8.11
C ALA A 8 -0.96 -10.19 9.50
N ALA A 9 -2.16 -10.47 10.01
CA ALA A 9 -2.58 -10.12 11.37
C ALA A 9 -1.67 -10.69 12.48
N ALA A 10 -0.88 -11.73 12.18
CA ALA A 10 0.11 -12.27 13.11
C ALA A 10 1.45 -11.50 13.08
N ASP A 11 1.65 -10.54 12.18
CA ASP A 11 2.80 -9.65 12.22
C ASP A 11 2.67 -8.67 13.41
N PRO A 12 3.70 -8.51 14.26
CA PRO A 12 3.68 -7.51 15.32
C PRO A 12 3.38 -6.10 14.83
N ALA A 13 3.79 -5.77 13.58
CA ALA A 13 3.51 -4.47 12.95
C ALA A 13 2.00 -4.15 12.86
N PHE A 14 1.16 -5.18 12.80
CA PHE A 14 -0.29 -5.03 12.65
C PHE A 14 -1.06 -5.44 13.91
N SER A 15 -0.33 -5.74 14.99
CA SER A 15 -0.94 -6.05 16.28
C SER A 15 -1.74 -4.83 16.78
N GLY A 16 -3.02 -5.05 17.10
CA GLY A 16 -3.94 -3.97 17.50
C GLY A 16 -4.88 -3.48 16.40
N PHE A 17 -4.66 -3.90 15.14
CA PHE A 17 -5.55 -3.57 14.03
C PHE A 17 -6.45 -4.73 13.65
N GLN A 18 -7.73 -4.42 13.41
CA GLN A 18 -8.60 -5.29 12.61
C GLN A 18 -8.25 -5.08 11.14
N LEU A 19 -8.08 -6.16 10.36
CA LEU A 19 -7.57 -6.08 8.99
C LEU A 19 -8.58 -6.55 7.94
N GLN A 20 -8.56 -5.90 6.79
CA GLN A 20 -9.31 -6.23 5.59
C GLN A 20 -8.45 -6.06 4.35
N SER A 21 -8.70 -6.89 3.34
CA SER A 21 -8.11 -6.80 2.00
C SER A 21 -9.20 -6.51 1.00
N TYR A 22 -8.79 -5.82 -0.06
CA TYR A 22 -9.58 -5.51 -1.25
C TYR A 22 -9.04 -6.22 -2.50
N GLY A 23 -8.04 -7.09 -2.35
CA GLY A 23 -7.53 -7.92 -3.42
C GLY A 23 -6.05 -8.22 -3.32
N SER A 24 -5.57 -9.03 -4.26
CA SER A 24 -4.15 -9.34 -4.40
C SER A 24 -3.73 -9.38 -5.86
N LEU A 25 -2.44 -9.14 -6.08
CA LEU A 25 -1.80 -9.10 -7.38
C LEU A 25 -0.58 -10.03 -7.37
N VAL A 26 -0.51 -10.91 -8.36
CA VAL A 26 0.71 -11.69 -8.63
C VAL A 26 1.67 -10.80 -9.42
N LEU A 27 2.87 -10.59 -8.88
CA LEU A 27 3.90 -9.84 -9.58
C LEU A 27 4.55 -10.72 -10.66
N PRO A 28 4.62 -10.24 -11.92
CA PRO A 28 5.26 -10.97 -13.00
C PRO A 28 6.78 -10.92 -12.88
N ASP A 29 7.49 -11.56 -13.83
CA ASP A 29 8.95 -11.55 -13.94
C ASP A 29 9.53 -10.41 -14.78
N HIS A 30 8.68 -9.46 -15.16
CA HIS A 30 9.04 -8.30 -15.97
C HIS A 30 8.62 -6.98 -15.28
N PRO A 31 9.20 -5.84 -15.68
CA PRO A 31 8.82 -4.56 -15.12
C PRO A 31 7.34 -4.26 -15.30
N ILE A 32 6.72 -3.73 -14.24
CA ILE A 32 5.34 -3.25 -14.22
C ILE A 32 5.24 -2.05 -13.29
N ARG A 33 4.14 -1.31 -13.43
CA ARG A 33 3.66 -0.41 -12.40
C ARG A 33 2.37 -0.97 -11.82
N PHE A 34 2.17 -0.84 -10.52
CA PHE A 34 0.93 -1.25 -9.89
C PHE A 34 0.65 -0.38 -8.69
N GLY A 35 -0.58 -0.42 -8.19
CA GLY A 35 -0.95 0.40 -7.07
C GLY A 35 -2.22 -0.03 -6.40
N PHE A 36 -2.41 0.49 -5.20
CA PHE A 36 -3.62 0.34 -4.43
C PHE A 36 -4.02 1.72 -3.91
N GLN A 37 -5.29 2.06 -4.04
CA GLN A 37 -5.82 3.29 -3.50
C GLN A 37 -7.17 3.07 -2.84
N VAL A 38 -7.50 3.97 -1.92
CA VAL A 38 -8.77 4.05 -1.22
C VAL A 38 -9.03 5.51 -0.83
N ASP A 39 -10.29 5.89 -0.85
CA ASP A 39 -10.75 7.18 -0.37
C ASP A 39 -11.32 7.03 1.05
N ILE A 40 -11.02 7.98 1.94
CA ILE A 40 -11.61 8.04 3.28
C ILE A 40 -12.15 9.43 3.60
N VAL A 41 -13.17 9.47 4.44
CA VAL A 41 -13.63 10.70 5.09
C VAL A 41 -13.21 10.62 6.56
N PRO A 42 -12.24 11.43 7.03
CA PRO A 42 -11.65 11.30 8.37
C PRO A 42 -12.68 11.26 9.51
N ASP A 43 -13.73 12.08 9.43
CA ASP A 43 -14.81 12.13 10.43
C ASP A 43 -15.62 10.83 10.52
N ASN A 44 -15.55 10.02 9.46
CA ASN A 44 -16.17 8.71 9.37
C ASN A 44 -15.18 7.58 9.70
N CYS A 45 -13.98 7.85 10.19
CA CYS A 45 -12.95 6.84 10.45
C CYS A 45 -12.55 6.74 11.93
N PRO A 46 -12.01 5.59 12.37
CA PRO A 46 -11.26 5.50 13.62
C PRO A 46 -10.02 6.39 13.59
N THR A 47 -9.51 6.77 14.76
CA THR A 47 -8.34 7.64 14.88
C THR A 47 -7.11 7.11 14.15
N ARG A 48 -6.92 5.79 14.12
CA ARG A 48 -5.77 5.17 13.47
C ARG A 48 -6.19 4.17 12.41
N ILE A 49 -5.65 4.36 11.22
CA ILE A 49 -5.87 3.52 10.05
C ILE A 49 -4.53 2.94 9.61
N LEU A 50 -4.50 1.64 9.32
CA LEU A 50 -3.41 0.99 8.62
C LEU A 50 -3.73 0.94 7.12
N PHE A 51 -2.77 1.25 6.26
CA PHE A 51 -2.93 1.20 4.80
C PHE A 51 -1.66 0.69 4.13
N GLY A 52 -1.77 -0.35 3.30
CA GLY A 52 -0.60 -1.02 2.76
C GLY A 52 -0.82 -1.97 1.59
N LEU A 53 0.32 -2.38 1.03
CA LEU A 53 0.51 -3.45 0.06
C LEU A 53 1.60 -4.37 0.60
N VAL A 54 1.24 -5.60 0.97
CA VAL A 54 2.15 -6.52 1.66
C VAL A 54 2.25 -7.86 0.94
N SER A 55 3.35 -8.54 1.18
CA SER A 55 3.64 -9.88 0.69
C SER A 55 4.06 -10.75 1.85
N ARG A 56 3.74 -12.04 1.73
CA ARG A 56 4.33 -13.09 2.54
C ARG A 56 4.87 -14.19 1.62
N ASP A 57 6.01 -14.75 2.00
CA ASP A 57 6.59 -15.93 1.36
C ASP A 57 5.90 -17.19 1.94
N PRO A 58 5.07 -17.91 1.16
CA PRO A 58 4.42 -19.13 1.64
C PRO A 58 5.35 -20.36 1.62
N VAL A 59 6.55 -20.28 1.02
CA VAL A 59 7.37 -21.45 0.68
C VAL A 59 8.29 -21.86 1.85
N ASN A 60 8.69 -20.93 2.70
CA ASN A 60 9.60 -21.19 3.81
C ASN A 60 8.85 -21.18 5.14
N GLY A 61 8.23 -22.30 5.51
CA GLY A 61 7.38 -22.53 6.70
C GLY A 61 7.95 -22.22 8.10
N GLY A 62 8.83 -21.23 8.24
CA GLY A 62 9.04 -20.46 9.47
C GLY A 62 8.07 -19.27 9.57
N GLN A 63 8.29 -18.37 10.54
CA GLN A 63 7.54 -17.11 10.63
C GLN A 63 7.77 -16.29 9.35
N ALA A 64 6.86 -16.41 8.38
CA ALA A 64 6.93 -15.67 7.13
C ALA A 64 6.93 -14.17 7.45
N LYS A 65 8.13 -13.54 7.36
CA LYS A 65 8.28 -12.11 7.59
C LYS A 65 7.45 -11.37 6.55
N THR A 66 6.53 -10.52 7.00
CA THR A 66 5.80 -9.65 6.09
C THR A 66 6.77 -8.69 5.43
N LYS A 67 6.68 -8.57 4.10
CA LYS A 67 7.42 -7.58 3.31
C LYS A 67 6.43 -6.68 2.60
N GLY A 68 6.83 -5.48 2.23
CA GLY A 68 5.96 -4.57 1.48
C GLY A 68 6.00 -3.16 2.04
N PHE A 69 4.89 -2.46 1.86
CA PHE A 69 4.72 -1.07 2.21
C PHE A 69 3.46 -0.96 3.05
N ALA A 70 3.58 -0.40 4.25
CA ALA A 70 2.42 -0.13 5.08
C ALA A 70 2.70 1.12 5.92
N VAL A 71 1.69 1.99 6.00
CA VAL A 71 1.70 3.14 6.88
C VAL A 71 0.54 3.06 7.86
N GLN A 72 0.77 3.57 9.06
CA GLN A 72 -0.26 3.97 9.99
C GLN A 72 -0.53 5.45 9.78
N VAL A 73 -1.78 5.80 9.52
CA VAL A 73 -2.27 7.18 9.48
C VAL A 73 -2.95 7.47 10.81
N ASP A 74 -2.37 8.34 11.61
CA ASP A 74 -2.96 8.88 12.83
C ASP A 74 -3.71 10.17 12.49
N LEU A 75 -5.04 10.10 12.48
CA LEU A 75 -5.90 11.22 12.12
C LEU A 75 -6.00 12.27 13.25
N GLU A 76 -5.78 11.90 14.51
CA GLU A 76 -5.79 12.87 15.60
C GLU A 76 -4.57 13.78 15.52
N MET A 77 -3.38 13.19 15.36
CA MET A 77 -2.12 13.94 15.22
C MET A 77 -1.86 14.41 13.79
N ARG A 78 -2.59 13.87 12.81
CA ARG A 78 -2.40 14.06 11.35
C ARG A 78 -1.03 13.59 10.88
N GLU A 79 -0.53 12.51 11.47
CA GLU A 79 0.79 11.97 11.19
C GLU A 79 0.69 10.69 10.38
N VAL A 80 1.65 10.49 9.47
CA VAL A 80 1.77 9.29 8.66
C VAL A 80 3.06 8.59 9.07
N TRP A 81 2.94 7.44 9.70
CA TRP A 81 4.05 6.65 10.24
C TRP A 81 4.28 5.40 9.42
N ASP A 82 5.54 5.05 9.17
CA ASP A 82 5.89 3.75 8.63
C ASP A 82 5.53 2.65 9.65
N ALA A 83 4.70 1.69 9.22
CA ALA A 83 4.26 0.59 10.06
C ALA A 83 5.15 -0.67 9.91
N LEU A 84 5.89 -0.83 8.82
CA LEU A 84 6.51 -2.11 8.46
C LEU A 84 8.02 -2.08 8.32
N ASN A 85 8.60 -0.95 7.91
CA ASN A 85 10.02 -0.85 7.54
C ASN A 85 10.87 -0.09 8.58
N SER A 86 10.29 0.28 9.72
CA SER A 86 10.94 0.96 10.84
C SER A 86 11.60 2.31 10.47
N SER A 87 11.01 3.04 9.51
CA SER A 87 11.49 4.35 9.03
C SER A 87 11.04 5.52 9.90
N GLY A 88 10.08 5.30 10.80
CA GLY A 88 9.51 6.34 11.66
C GLY A 88 8.46 7.20 10.94
N LEU A 89 8.41 8.49 11.27
CA LEU A 89 7.47 9.44 10.67
C LEU A 89 7.81 9.67 9.20
N VAL A 90 6.85 9.43 8.31
CA VAL A 90 6.97 9.56 6.86
C VAL A 90 6.48 10.93 6.38
N GLY A 91 5.40 11.43 6.98
CA GLY A 91 4.78 12.69 6.56
C GLY A 91 3.57 13.07 7.41
N TRP A 92 2.76 13.99 6.88
CA TRP A 92 1.56 14.51 7.54
C TRP A 92 0.37 14.52 6.60
N VAL A 93 -0.82 14.53 7.20
CA VAL A 93 -2.08 14.82 6.52
C VAL A 93 -2.33 16.32 6.58
N GLU A 94 -2.17 17.00 5.46
CA GLU A 94 -2.40 18.45 5.39
C GLU A 94 -3.62 18.80 4.53
N HIS A 95 -4.32 19.83 4.98
CA HIS A 95 -5.39 20.48 4.23
C HIS A 95 -5.62 21.88 4.81
N PRO A 96 -5.89 22.93 4.00
CA PRO A 96 -6.05 24.31 4.49
C PRO A 96 -7.13 24.49 5.57
N ARG A 97 -8.17 23.65 5.53
CA ARG A 97 -9.27 23.60 6.50
C ARG A 97 -9.08 22.57 7.62
N GLY A 98 -7.88 21.98 7.75
CA GLY A 98 -7.66 20.79 8.57
C GLY A 98 -8.45 19.58 8.07
N LEU A 99 -8.62 18.55 8.91
CA LEU A 99 -9.30 17.32 8.52
C LEU A 99 -10.76 17.51 8.09
N ALA A 100 -11.45 18.50 8.67
CA ALA A 100 -12.83 18.85 8.29
C ALA A 100 -12.96 19.36 6.85
N GLY A 101 -11.84 19.61 6.17
CA GLY A 101 -11.84 19.91 4.75
C GLY A 101 -12.07 18.69 3.85
N PHE A 102 -11.82 17.48 4.35
CA PHE A 102 -12.10 16.24 3.65
C PHE A 102 -13.54 15.81 3.91
N THR A 103 -14.30 15.64 2.85
CA THR A 103 -15.76 15.37 2.90
C THR A 103 -16.12 14.25 1.93
N ASP A 104 -17.39 13.85 1.89
CA ASP A 104 -17.84 12.84 0.91
C ASP A 104 -17.67 13.31 -0.54
N GLU A 105 -17.65 14.62 -0.80
CA GLU A 105 -17.42 15.20 -2.14
C GLU A 105 -15.92 15.32 -2.48
N GLU A 106 -15.09 15.55 -1.46
CA GLU A 106 -13.64 15.70 -1.57
C GLU A 106 -12.96 14.83 -0.50
N PRO A 107 -12.94 13.50 -0.67
CA PRO A 107 -12.38 12.60 0.33
C PRO A 107 -10.85 12.66 0.34
N LEU A 108 -10.27 12.20 1.44
CA LEU A 108 -8.83 12.02 1.57
C LEU A 108 -8.43 10.75 0.81
N LEU A 109 -7.62 10.91 -0.24
CA LEU A 109 -7.04 9.80 -0.99
C LEU A 109 -5.83 9.20 -0.24
N LEU A 110 -5.84 7.89 0.00
CA LEU A 110 -4.66 7.11 0.37
C LEU A 110 -4.27 6.25 -0.83
N GLY A 111 -3.02 6.34 -1.27
CA GLY A 111 -2.55 5.64 -2.46
C GLY A 111 -1.13 5.13 -2.34
N TRP A 112 -0.90 3.94 -2.88
CA TRP A 112 0.42 3.42 -3.19
C TRP A 112 0.54 3.29 -4.71
N GLU A 113 1.60 3.85 -5.27
CA GLU A 113 2.05 3.59 -6.64
C GLU A 113 3.44 2.94 -6.55
N ILE A 114 3.59 1.75 -7.11
CA ILE A 114 4.80 0.94 -7.01
C ILE A 114 5.34 0.69 -8.41
N GLU A 115 6.58 1.11 -8.63
CA GLU A 115 7.33 0.70 -9.81
C GLU A 115 8.12 -0.57 -9.47
N TYR A 116 7.88 -1.62 -10.25
CA TYR A 116 8.61 -2.87 -10.14
C TYR A 116 9.67 -2.95 -11.25
N HIS A 117 10.95 -3.02 -10.86
CA HIS A 117 12.05 -3.08 -11.82
C HIS A 117 13.16 -4.01 -11.33
N GLY A 118 13.46 -5.07 -12.11
CA GLY A 118 14.45 -6.08 -11.76
C GLY A 118 14.01 -6.89 -10.54
N GLN A 119 14.44 -6.51 -9.35
CA GLN A 119 14.00 -7.09 -8.06
C GLN A 119 13.65 -6.00 -7.04
N ALA A 120 13.65 -4.73 -7.47
CA ALA A 120 13.34 -3.60 -6.62
C ALA A 120 11.86 -3.24 -6.77
N LEU A 121 11.18 -3.07 -5.64
CA LEU A 121 9.90 -2.37 -5.56
C LEU A 121 10.19 -0.95 -5.07
N ILE A 122 9.88 0.02 -5.92
CA ILE A 122 10.12 1.44 -5.68
C ILE A 122 8.76 2.10 -5.40
N PRO A 123 8.46 2.43 -4.14
CA PRO A 123 7.16 2.94 -3.76
C PRO A 123 7.08 4.46 -3.87
N LYS A 124 5.86 4.91 -4.12
CA LYS A 124 5.41 6.28 -3.98
C LYS A 124 4.14 6.27 -3.16
N LEU A 125 4.20 6.90 -1.98
CA LEU A 125 3.05 7.06 -1.10
C LEU A 125 2.31 8.34 -1.48
N ILE A 126 1.00 8.24 -1.61
CA ILE A 126 0.08 9.35 -1.87
C ILE A 126 -0.85 9.47 -0.66
N VAL A 127 -0.91 10.67 -0.08
CA VAL A 127 -1.81 11.02 1.01
C VAL A 127 -2.43 12.38 0.70
N ALA A 128 -3.74 12.42 0.52
CA ALA A 128 -4.46 13.54 -0.08
C ALA A 128 -3.87 13.90 -1.47
N ASP A 129 -3.34 15.11 -1.62
CA ASP A 129 -2.68 15.60 -2.83
C ASP A 129 -1.14 15.54 -2.74
N GLN A 130 -0.60 15.01 -1.63
CA GLN A 130 0.82 14.98 -1.36
C GLN A 130 1.46 13.64 -1.73
N GLN A 131 2.74 13.71 -2.10
CA GLN A 131 3.54 12.56 -2.47
C GLN A 131 4.75 12.48 -1.54
N TRP A 132 4.90 11.34 -0.88
CA TRP A 132 5.99 11.09 0.05
C TRP A 132 6.92 10.01 -0.49
N LEU A 133 8.22 10.25 -0.35
CA LEU A 133 9.23 9.24 -0.61
C LEU A 133 9.19 8.19 0.50
N TYR A 134 9.22 6.93 0.11
CA TYR A 134 9.23 5.80 1.02
C TYR A 134 10.34 4.83 0.61
N PRO A 135 10.98 4.09 1.53
CA PRO A 135 12.11 3.23 1.17
C PRO A 135 11.76 2.15 0.14
N ALA A 136 12.60 2.03 -0.88
CA ALA A 136 12.53 0.90 -1.80
C ALA A 136 12.93 -0.41 -1.10
N ILE A 137 12.26 -1.51 -1.46
CA ILE A 137 12.54 -2.83 -0.89
C ILE A 137 12.92 -3.83 -1.98
N GLN A 138 13.70 -4.83 -1.59
CA GLN A 138 14.07 -5.95 -2.46
C GLN A 138 13.03 -7.07 -2.35
N CYS A 139 12.51 -7.51 -3.49
CA CYS A 139 11.44 -8.50 -3.61
C CYS A 139 11.83 -9.56 -4.65
N PRO A 140 12.33 -10.74 -4.23
CA PRO A 140 12.69 -11.81 -5.17
C PRO A 140 11.45 -12.50 -5.77
N HIS A 141 11.55 -12.92 -7.03
CA HIS A 141 10.44 -13.49 -7.80
C HIS A 141 10.02 -14.92 -7.41
N PRO A 142 8.76 -15.33 -7.69
CA PRO A 142 7.55 -14.51 -7.84
C PRO A 142 6.80 -14.37 -6.50
N ILE A 143 6.22 -13.20 -6.27
CA ILE A 143 5.55 -12.84 -5.02
C ILE A 143 4.13 -12.34 -5.28
N VAL A 144 3.21 -12.72 -4.40
CA VAL A 144 1.86 -12.15 -4.33
C VAL A 144 1.89 -10.92 -3.42
N MET A 145 1.45 -9.77 -3.94
CA MET A 145 1.20 -8.56 -3.16
C MET A 145 -0.30 -8.48 -2.86
N GLU A 146 -0.66 -8.43 -1.60
CA GLU A 146 -2.03 -8.29 -1.10
C GLU A 146 -2.23 -6.91 -0.49
N THR A 147 -3.38 -6.30 -0.77
CA THR A 147 -3.80 -5.04 -0.14
C THR A 147 -4.12 -5.27 1.34
N VAL A 148 -3.78 -4.30 2.17
CA VAL A 148 -4.15 -4.29 3.58
C VAL A 148 -4.70 -2.92 3.93
N ILE A 149 -5.90 -2.93 4.49
CA ILE A 149 -6.47 -1.82 5.24
C ILE A 149 -6.76 -2.34 6.64
N GLY A 150 -6.50 -1.54 7.67
CA GLY A 150 -6.90 -1.87 9.02
C GLY A 150 -7.29 -0.67 9.85
N TRP A 151 -7.91 -0.93 10.99
CA TRP A 151 -8.30 0.10 11.95
C TRP A 151 -8.09 -0.38 13.38
N GLU A 152 -7.74 0.55 14.27
CA GLU A 152 -7.55 0.26 15.69
C GLU A 152 -8.89 0.37 16.46
N GLY A 153 -9.12 -0.58 17.36
CA GLY A 153 -10.27 -0.58 18.28
C GLY A 153 -11.57 -1.18 17.73
N GLU A 154 -12.60 -1.17 18.57
CA GLU A 154 -13.97 -1.53 18.20
C GLU A 154 -14.63 -0.33 17.52
N TRP A 155 -15.32 -0.60 16.42
CA TRP A 155 -15.87 0.46 15.59
C TRP A 155 -17.20 0.02 14.96
N ASP A 156 -18.24 0.81 15.22
CA ASP A 156 -19.63 0.41 14.97
C ASP A 156 -20.09 0.53 13.51
N ARG A 157 -19.25 1.11 12.62
CA ARG A 157 -19.58 1.27 11.20
C ARG A 157 -19.04 0.10 10.38
N ASP A 158 -19.78 -0.26 9.34
CA ASP A 158 -19.29 -1.24 8.36
C ASP A 158 -18.08 -0.65 7.61
N PRO A 159 -16.89 -1.28 7.68
CA PRO A 159 -15.70 -0.83 6.96
C PRO A 159 -15.93 -0.62 5.46
N ARG A 160 -16.83 -1.41 4.85
CA ARG A 160 -17.17 -1.30 3.42
C ARG A 160 -17.87 0.01 3.06
N SER A 161 -18.44 0.69 4.06
CA SER A 161 -19.12 1.98 3.89
C SER A 161 -18.23 3.19 4.16
N THR A 162 -17.01 2.97 4.66
CA THR A 162 -16.07 4.04 4.99
C THR A 162 -14.83 4.06 4.09
N PHE A 163 -14.34 2.89 3.69
CA PHE A 163 -13.25 2.78 2.74
C PHE A 163 -13.84 2.83 1.34
N LEU A 164 -13.92 4.04 0.80
CA LEU A 164 -14.60 4.33 -0.45
C LEU A 164 -13.69 4.03 -1.65
N HIS A 165 -14.30 3.59 -2.74
CA HIS A 165 -13.64 3.35 -4.03
C HIS A 165 -12.29 2.59 -3.98
N PRO A 166 -12.18 1.46 -3.26
CA PRO A 166 -10.94 0.70 -3.22
C PRO A 166 -10.58 0.21 -4.63
N ALA A 167 -9.36 0.52 -5.08
CA ALA A 167 -8.90 0.14 -6.41
C ALA A 167 -7.48 -0.41 -6.36
N LEU A 168 -7.35 -1.70 -6.67
CA LEU A 168 -6.08 -2.37 -6.94
C LEU A 168 -5.90 -2.45 -8.46
N TRP A 169 -4.79 -1.92 -8.96
CA TRP A 169 -4.54 -1.80 -10.40
C TRP A 169 -3.11 -2.18 -10.76
N ARG A 170 -2.91 -2.47 -12.06
CA ARG A 170 -1.59 -2.69 -12.65
C ARG A 170 -1.55 -2.14 -14.07
N GLU A 171 -0.37 -1.69 -14.47
CA GLU A 171 -0.05 -1.21 -15.79
C GLU A 171 1.21 -1.91 -16.29
N GLN A 172 1.14 -2.38 -17.53
CA GLN A 172 2.32 -2.92 -18.20
C GLN A 172 3.12 -1.75 -18.76
N LEU A 173 4.37 -1.62 -18.30
CA LEU A 173 5.27 -0.62 -18.86
C LEU A 173 5.65 -1.02 -20.29
N PRO A 174 5.72 -0.07 -21.24
CA PRO A 174 6.18 -0.36 -22.58
C PRO A 174 7.56 -1.01 -22.51
N MET A 175 7.70 -2.24 -23.00
CA MET A 175 9.01 -2.81 -23.21
C MET A 175 9.66 -1.99 -24.30
N HIS A 176 10.63 -1.13 -23.95
CA HIS A 176 11.57 -0.62 -24.94
C HIS A 176 12.32 -1.85 -25.45
N SER A 177 11.82 -2.41 -26.55
CA SER A 177 12.56 -3.38 -27.35
C SER A 177 13.90 -2.73 -27.64
N ALA A 178 14.96 -3.27 -27.03
CA ALA A 178 16.33 -2.89 -27.32
C ALA A 178 16.46 -2.75 -28.83
N GLN A 179 16.90 -1.58 -29.27
CA GLN A 179 17.18 -1.30 -30.66
C GLN A 179 17.94 -2.49 -31.25
N GLN A 180 17.40 -3.06 -32.33
CA GLN A 180 18.10 -4.02 -33.16
C GLN A 180 19.51 -3.49 -33.42
N PRO A 181 20.57 -4.30 -33.27
CA PRO A 181 21.88 -3.89 -33.76
C PRO A 181 21.70 -3.68 -35.28
N GLU A 182 21.91 -2.45 -35.75
CA GLU A 182 22.04 -2.17 -37.17
C GLU A 182 23.13 -3.11 -37.70
N ALA A 183 22.69 -4.14 -38.43
CA ALA A 183 23.57 -5.02 -39.13
C ALA A 183 24.36 -4.16 -40.12
N MET A 184 25.69 -4.23 -39.99
CA MET A 184 26.66 -3.86 -41.01
C MET A 184 26.11 -4.13 -42.41
N ALA A 185 25.84 -3.07 -43.16
CA ALA A 185 25.87 -3.13 -44.61
C ALA A 185 27.26 -2.63 -45.04
N ALA A 186 27.92 -3.50 -45.79
CA ALA A 186 29.29 -3.40 -46.29
C ALA A 186 29.52 -2.22 -47.24
#